data_AF-A0A7Z9W702-F1
#
_entry.id   AF-A0A7Z9W702-F1
#
_cell.length_a   1.000
_cell.length_b   1.000
_cell.length_c   1.000
_cell.angle_alpha   90.00
_cell.angle_beta   90.00
_cell.angle_gamma   90.00
#
_symmetry.space_group_name_H-M   'P 1'
#
loop_
_entity.id
_entity.type
_entity.pdbx_description
1 polymer ?
#
loop_
_entity_poly.entity_id
_entity_poly.type
_entity_poly.pdbx_seq_one_letter_code
_entity_poly.pdbx_strand_id
1 'polypeptide(L)'
;MTTIRINLRQNNKMTKTEWQELEEIGYVRLGVVLPEAQIDRLCQRIDEIMLGTIRYEGMGMQLCPSAPGAGPTTSFSAEHKGRVR
;
A
#
# COMPACT_ATOMS: atom_id res chain seq x y z
N MET A 1 -11.31 14.44 -24.48
CA MET A 1 -10.71 13.59 -23.44
C MET A 1 -10.03 12.42 -24.14
N THR A 2 -8.70 12.41 -24.18
CA THR A 2 -7.94 11.35 -24.86
C THR A 2 -7.83 10.16 -23.92
N THR A 3 -8.54 9.07 -24.19
CA THR A 3 -8.45 7.83 -23.41
C THR A 3 -7.09 7.19 -23.65
N ILE A 4 -6.16 7.37 -22.71
CA ILE A 4 -4.89 6.63 -22.71
C ILE A 4 -5.22 5.17 -22.39
N ARG A 5 -5.03 4.28 -23.37
CA ARG A 5 -5.12 2.83 -23.13
C ARG A 5 -3.87 2.39 -22.38
N ILE A 6 -4.00 2.15 -21.09
CA ILE A 6 -2.91 1.62 -20.27
C ILE A 6 -3.00 0.09 -20.32
N ASN A 7 -1.97 -0.58 -20.85
CA ASN A 7 -1.96 -2.03 -20.97
C ASN A 7 -1.59 -2.67 -19.63
N LEU A 8 -2.46 -3.57 -19.16
CA LEU A 8 -2.17 -4.40 -18.00
C LEU A 8 -1.03 -5.38 -18.32
N ARG A 9 -0.02 -5.39 -17.45
CA ARG A 9 1.09 -6.35 -17.51
C ARG A 9 0.55 -7.78 -17.41
N GLN A 10 0.95 -8.63 -18.36
CA GLN A 10 0.48 -10.02 -18.44
C GLN A 10 1.41 -11.03 -17.77
N ASN A 11 2.65 -10.63 -17.45
CA ASN A 11 3.67 -11.50 -16.88
C ASN A 11 4.17 -10.95 -15.55
N ASN A 12 4.18 -11.78 -14.51
CA ASN A 12 4.58 -11.38 -13.17
C ASN A 12 6.09 -11.53 -12.94
N LYS A 13 6.84 -12.01 -13.94
CA LYS A 13 8.31 -12.08 -13.89
C LYS A 13 8.93 -10.81 -14.46
N MET A 14 10.03 -10.37 -13.86
CA MET A 14 10.88 -9.34 -14.46
C MET A 14 11.66 -9.90 -15.64
N THR A 15 11.71 -9.14 -16.72
CA THR A 15 12.53 -9.42 -17.90
C THR A 15 14.00 -9.19 -17.60
N LYS A 16 14.90 -9.73 -18.43
CA LYS A 16 16.34 -9.51 -18.29
C LYS A 16 16.70 -8.02 -18.32
N THR A 17 16.04 -7.24 -19.18
CA THR A 17 16.26 -5.80 -19.30
C THR A 17 15.81 -5.05 -18.04
N GLU A 18 14.66 -5.41 -17.47
CA GLU A 18 14.18 -4.83 -16.20
C GLU A 18 15.10 -5.15 -15.02
N TRP A 19 15.70 -6.34 -15.01
CA TRP A 19 16.74 -6.69 -14.03
C TRP A 19 17.98 -5.83 -14.19
N GLN A 20 18.47 -5.63 -15.42
CA GLN A 20 19.63 -4.78 -15.69
C GLN A 20 19.37 -3.33 -15.32
N GLU A 21 18.18 -2.79 -15.63
CA GLU A 21 17.78 -1.43 -15.24
C GLU A 21 17.75 -1.27 -13.71
N LEU A 22 17.22 -2.28 -13.00
CA LEU A 22 17.23 -2.29 -11.55
C LEU A 22 18.65 -2.30 -10.98
N GLU A 23 19.56 -3.08 -11.55
CA GLU A 23 20.97 -3.14 -11.12
C GLU A 23 21.71 -1.82 -11.37
N GLU A 24 21.44 -1.15 -12.49
CA GLU A 24 22.12 0.10 -12.88
C GLU A 24 21.53 1.33 -12.18
N ILE A 25 20.20 1.41 -12.03
CA ILE A 25 19.48 2.61 -11.60
C ILE A 25 19.00 2.48 -10.14
N GLY A 26 18.83 1.26 -9.64
CA GLY A 26 18.31 0.98 -8.30
C GLY A 26 16.78 0.93 -8.21
N TYR A 27 16.06 1.14 -9.32
CA TYR A 27 14.62 0.91 -9.41
C TYR A 27 14.18 0.58 -10.85
N VAL A 28 13.00 -0.02 -11.00
CA VAL A 28 12.37 -0.29 -12.30
C VAL A 28 10.89 0.06 -12.28
N ARG A 29 10.36 0.60 -13.39
CA ARG A 29 8.93 0.93 -13.54
C ARG A 29 8.20 -0.20 -14.28
N LEU A 30 7.40 -0.99 -13.56
CA LEU A 30 6.69 -2.15 -14.12
C LEU A 30 5.41 -1.83 -14.91
N GLY A 31 4.95 -0.59 -14.89
CA GLY A 31 3.67 -0.18 -15.48
C GLY A 31 2.46 -0.59 -14.63
N VAL A 32 1.31 -0.82 -15.28
CA VAL A 32 0.08 -1.26 -14.59
C VAL A 32 0.15 -2.77 -14.37
N VAL A 33 0.21 -3.17 -13.10
CA VAL A 33 0.35 -4.57 -12.69
C VAL A 33 -0.95 -5.20 -12.17
N LEU A 34 -1.98 -4.38 -11.92
CA LEU A 34 -3.30 -4.81 -11.48
C LEU A 34 -4.38 -3.98 -12.18
N PRO A 35 -5.57 -4.56 -12.45
CA PRO A 35 -6.73 -3.80 -12.90
C PRO A 35 -7.11 -2.72 -11.87
N GLU A 36 -7.66 -1.60 -12.35
CA GLU A 36 -8.09 -0.47 -11.52
C GLU A 36 -9.03 -0.89 -10.37
N ALA A 37 -10.05 -1.70 -10.67
CA ALA A 37 -10.97 -2.21 -9.64
C ALA A 37 -10.28 -3.05 -8.54
N GLN A 38 -9.15 -3.70 -8.84
CA GLN A 38 -8.38 -4.43 -7.82
C GLN A 38 -7.51 -3.48 -6.98
N ILE A 39 -7.01 -2.41 -7.59
CA ILE A 39 -6.30 -1.33 -6.89
C ILE A 39 -7.27 -0.64 -5.92
N ASP A 40 -8.48 -0.28 -6.38
CA ASP A 40 -9.50 0.35 -5.54
C ASP A 40 -9.87 -0.51 -4.34
N ARG A 41 -10.04 -1.82 -4.57
CA ARG A 41 -10.32 -2.78 -3.50
C ARG A 41 -9.16 -2.87 -2.50
N LEU A 42 -7.91 -2.78 -2.97
CA LEU A 42 -6.74 -2.76 -2.10
C LEU A 42 -6.71 -1.48 -1.25
N CYS A 43 -6.97 -0.33 -1.85
CA CYS A 43 -7.05 0.95 -1.16
C CYS A 43 -8.13 0.92 -0.07
N GLN A 44 -9.35 0.45 -0.41
CA GLN A 44 -10.42 0.29 0.56
C GLN A 44 -10.00 -0.63 1.71
N ARG A 45 -9.31 -1.73 1.41
CA ARG A 45 -8.84 -2.66 2.45
C ARG A 45 -7.81 -2.01 3.39
N ILE A 46 -6.93 -1.17 2.85
CA ILE A 46 -5.98 -0.40 3.65
C ILE A 46 -6.73 0.56 4.57
N ASP A 47 -7.74 1.27 4.06
CA ASP A 47 -8.57 2.17 4.88
C ASP A 47 -9.29 1.42 5.99
N GLU A 48 -9.89 0.26 5.70
CA GLU A 48 -10.54 -0.60 6.68
C GLU A 48 -9.58 -1.05 7.80
N ILE A 49 -8.32 -1.30 7.46
CA ILE A 49 -7.26 -1.63 8.43
C ILE A 49 -6.90 -0.38 9.23
N MET A 50 -6.58 0.74 8.58
CA MET A 50 -6.17 1.99 9.22
C MET A 50 -7.22 2.52 10.19
N LEU A 51 -8.50 2.40 9.84
CA LEU A 51 -9.64 2.81 10.68
C LEU A 51 -9.99 1.78 11.76
N GLY A 52 -9.30 0.63 11.78
CA GLY A 52 -9.51 -0.42 12.76
C GLY A 52 -10.85 -1.16 12.61
N THR A 53 -11.54 -1.00 11.48
CA THR A 53 -12.70 -1.82 11.07
C THR A 53 -12.26 -3.27 10.91
N ILE A 54 -11.03 -3.47 10.42
CA ILE A 54 -10.41 -4.79 10.26
C ILE A 54 -9.15 -4.82 11.08
N ARG A 55 -9.04 -5.86 11.90
CA ARG A 55 -7.92 -6.07 12.82
C ARG A 55 -7.39 -7.48 12.61
N TYR A 56 -6.09 -7.56 12.40
CA TYR A 56 -5.36 -8.81 12.39
C TYR A 56 -4.61 -8.92 13.71
N GLU A 57 -4.71 -10.09 14.34
CA GLU A 57 -3.98 -10.36 15.57
C GLU A 57 -2.46 -10.22 15.33
N GLY A 58 -1.76 -9.50 16.20
CA GLY A 58 -0.32 -9.26 16.08
C GLY A 58 0.11 -8.24 15.02
N MET A 59 -0.83 -7.60 14.30
CA MET A 59 -0.47 -6.54 13.34
C MET A 59 -0.09 -5.24 14.07
N GLY A 60 1.20 -4.90 13.98
CA GLY A 60 1.72 -3.61 14.46
C GLY A 60 1.51 -2.50 13.43
N MET A 61 1.28 -1.28 13.91
CA MET A 61 1.20 -0.08 13.08
C MET A 61 2.51 0.68 13.16
N GLN A 62 3.12 0.97 12.00
CA GLN A 62 4.24 1.90 11.93
C GLN A 62 3.68 3.33 11.87
N LEU A 63 3.58 3.97 13.04
CA LEU A 63 3.20 5.38 13.11
C LEU A 63 4.41 6.27 12.77
N CYS A 64 4.13 7.48 12.28
CA CYS A 64 5.18 8.46 12.02
C CYS A 64 5.99 8.70 13.31
N PRO A 65 7.33 8.72 13.27
CA PRO A 65 8.18 8.91 14.45
C PRO A 65 7.96 10.26 15.16
N SER A 66 7.26 11.20 14.51
CA SER A 66 6.88 12.50 15.07
C SER A 66 5.70 12.44 16.04
N ALA A 67 5.03 11.29 16.20
CA ALA A 67 3.95 11.12 17.17
C ALA A 67 4.52 11.06 18.61
N PRO A 68 4.13 11.98 19.52
CA PRO A 68 4.61 11.97 20.89
C PRO A 68 4.24 10.64 21.59
N GLY A 69 5.23 9.91 22.09
CA GLY A 69 5.03 8.66 22.84
C GLY A 69 4.95 7.38 21.99
N ALA A 70 5.16 7.45 20.67
CA ALA A 70 5.21 6.27 19.82
C ALA A 70 6.60 5.62 19.87
N GLY A 71 6.66 4.35 20.32
CA GLY A 71 7.75 3.46 19.92
C GLY A 71 7.70 3.17 18.40
N PRO A 72 8.71 2.51 17.81
CA PRO A 72 8.78 2.28 16.35
C PRO A 72 7.58 1.51 15.77
N THR A 73 6.80 0.84 16.63
CA THR A 73 5.56 0.16 16.31
C THR A 73 4.61 0.24 17.49
N THR A 74 3.36 0.66 17.28
CA THR A 74 2.30 0.62 18.30
C THR A 74 1.21 -0.36 17.87
N SER A 75 0.55 -1.01 18.83
CA SER A 75 -0.67 -1.77 18.55
C SER A 75 -1.84 -0.81 18.28
N PHE A 76 -2.92 -1.32 17.67
CA PHE A 76 -4.18 -0.59 17.60
C PHE A 76 -4.66 -0.24 19.01
N SER A 77 -4.61 1.03 19.40
CA SER A 77 -5.23 1.49 20.64
C SER A 77 -6.73 1.66 20.41
N ALA A 78 -7.54 1.11 21.33
CA ALA A 78 -9.00 1.22 21.25
C ALA A 78 -9.52 2.65 21.52
N GLU A 79 -8.65 3.56 21.97
CA GLU A 79 -9.04 4.82 22.60
C GLU A 79 -9.30 5.98 21.64
N HIS A 80 -8.87 5.91 20.38
CA HIS A 80 -9.16 6.93 19.35
C HIS A 80 -10.48 6.67 18.60
N LYS A 81 -11.50 6.15 19.30
CA LYS A 81 -12.87 6.19 18.77
C LYS A 81 -13.31 7.66 18.83
N GLY A 82 -13.13 8.37 17.72
CA GLY A 82 -13.66 9.72 17.53
C GLY A 82 -15.08 9.76 18.05
N ARG A 83 -15.29 10.59 19.07
CA ARG A 83 -16.58 10.80 19.71
C ARG A 83 -17.53 11.33 18.64
N VAL A 84 -18.34 10.45 18.07
CA VAL A 84 -19.47 10.82 17.21
C VAL A 84 -20.39 11.66 18.08
N ARG A 85 -20.50 12.96 17.76
CA ARG A 85 -21.59 13.82 18.19
C ARG A 85 -22.68 13.76 17.13
#